data_AF-A0A8U7NHV4-F1
#
_entry.id   AF-A0A8U7NHV4-F1
#
_cell.length_a   1.000
_cell.length_b   1.000
_cell.length_c   1.000
_cell.angle_alpha   90.00
_cell.angle_beta   90.00
_cell.angle_gamma   90.00
#
_symmetry.space_group_name_H-M   'P 1'
#
loop_
_entity.id
_entity.type
_entity.pdbx_description
1 polymer ?
#
loop_
_entity_poly.entity_id
_entity_poly.type
_entity_poly.pdbx_seq_one_letter_code
_entity_poly.pdbx_strand_id
1 'polypeptide(L)'
;MIPWTLLAVQSTRLTVWLAASPGWLWWVGSRELNNHCLRRGGTSDFGFSWRLCLNVCPLTGEDERRKAALHKIGNEVILIHELLNQMETEVKQQEKLKDLLKEMQKTAERDQNEAQHLLEHIPPYLPKPTQSCITVPTGKQEEQAKAREPECAKKPAKDTKLVKEAALITMEEFESVPAYMKGRLTYDQINAVVQEMNKAVVAKYKILYQPLKSMSVPVRNLYDRFMEEETKDTRGLFFIVEADIKEFTQLKLDKRFHSILNILRHCQRVREVRGSRLVRYVIC
;
A
#
# COMPACT_ATOMS: atom_id res chain seq x y z
N MET A 1 -56.90 9.61 28.02
CA MET A 1 -57.55 10.71 28.75
C MET A 1 -57.16 10.55 30.22
N ILE A 2 -56.82 11.65 30.93
CA ILE A 2 -56.31 11.75 32.33
C ILE A 2 -54.74 11.74 32.41
N PRO A 3 -54.06 12.64 33.17
CA PRO A 3 -53.45 13.85 32.58
C PRO A 3 -51.93 14.00 32.86
N TRP A 4 -51.29 14.92 32.14
CA TRP A 4 -49.90 15.31 32.38
C TRP A 4 -49.86 16.49 33.34
N THR A 5 -49.24 16.33 34.51
CA THR A 5 -48.91 17.44 35.40
C THR A 5 -47.54 18.01 35.01
N LEU A 6 -47.57 19.21 34.41
CA LEU A 6 -46.41 20.08 34.20
C LEU A 6 -46.13 20.84 35.50
N LEU A 7 -44.97 20.59 36.12
CA LEU A 7 -44.41 21.47 37.14
C LEU A 7 -43.32 22.31 36.50
N ALA A 8 -43.61 23.60 36.32
CA ALA A 8 -42.64 24.60 35.92
C ALA A 8 -41.93 25.16 37.16
N VAL A 9 -40.60 25.04 37.21
CA VAL A 9 -39.77 25.81 38.13
C VAL A 9 -38.98 26.81 37.29
N GLN A 10 -39.30 28.10 37.47
CA GLN A 10 -38.52 29.19 36.89
C GLN A 10 -37.21 29.36 37.67
N SER A 11 -36.09 29.31 36.96
CA SER A 11 -34.83 29.91 37.40
C SER A 11 -34.16 30.60 36.22
N THR A 12 -33.74 31.83 36.43
CA THR A 12 -33.20 32.76 35.45
C THR A 12 -31.81 32.35 34.97
N ARG A 13 -31.78 31.43 34.00
CA ARG A 13 -30.85 31.28 32.86
C ARG A 13 -30.83 29.79 32.47
N LEU A 14 -31.30 29.51 31.25
CA LEU A 14 -31.47 28.22 30.58
C LEU A 14 -32.70 27.38 30.97
N THR A 15 -33.69 27.41 30.09
CA THR A 15 -34.78 26.43 30.00
C THR A 15 -34.24 25.17 29.33
N VAL A 16 -34.22 24.03 30.04
CA VAL A 16 -33.89 22.71 29.46
C VAL A 16 -35.11 21.81 29.61
N TRP A 17 -35.59 21.28 28.49
CA TRP A 17 -36.62 20.24 28.47
C TRP A 17 -35.93 18.88 28.68
N LEU A 18 -36.26 18.18 29.77
CA LEU A 18 -35.81 16.81 30.02
C LEU A 18 -36.91 15.84 29.59
N ALA A 19 -36.72 15.19 28.45
CA ALA A 19 -37.43 13.96 28.10
C ALA A 19 -36.63 12.77 28.66
N ALA A 20 -37.22 12.05 29.60
CA ALA A 20 -36.62 10.85 30.18
C ALA A 20 -37.08 9.61 29.41
N SER A 21 -36.19 9.03 28.59
CA SER A 21 -36.27 7.62 28.19
C SER A 21 -35.32 6.79 29.08
N PRO A 22 -35.67 5.54 29.41
CA PRO A 22 -34.90 4.74 30.35
C PRO A 22 -33.62 4.21 29.68
N GLY A 23 -32.49 4.71 30.15
CA GLY A 23 -31.16 4.21 29.80
C GLY A 23 -30.34 5.28 29.07
N TRP A 24 -29.09 5.41 29.48
CA TRP A 24 -28.06 6.30 28.94
C TRP A 24 -28.12 7.75 29.45
N LEU A 25 -27.40 8.00 30.56
CA LEU A 25 -27.00 9.35 30.98
C LEU A 25 -25.54 9.57 30.56
N TRP A 26 -25.34 10.47 29.59
CA TRP A 26 -24.05 11.11 29.36
C TRP A 26 -23.82 12.18 30.43
N TRP A 27 -22.61 12.25 30.98
CA TRP A 27 -22.17 13.39 31.79
C TRP A 27 -21.15 14.19 31.00
N VAL A 28 -21.47 15.46 30.74
CA VAL A 28 -20.54 16.50 30.27
C VAL A 28 -19.93 17.14 31.52
N GLY A 29 -18.60 17.16 31.60
CA GLY A 29 -17.87 17.68 32.75
C GLY A 29 -17.97 19.21 32.90
N SER A 30 -18.00 19.68 34.15
CA SER A 30 -17.67 21.08 34.49
C SER A 30 -17.01 21.17 35.87
N ARG A 31 -15.99 22.03 35.94
CA ARG A 31 -15.19 22.41 37.11
C ARG A 31 -16.06 23.13 38.14
N GLU A 32 -15.88 22.81 39.41
CA GLU A 32 -15.46 23.70 40.51
C GLU A 32 -15.77 23.02 41.85
N LEU A 33 -14.74 22.75 42.66
CA LEU A 33 -14.85 22.31 44.04
C LEU A 33 -14.95 23.55 44.94
N ASN A 34 -15.95 23.62 45.82
CA ASN A 34 -15.78 24.38 47.05
C ASN A 34 -16.39 23.68 48.27
N ASN A 35 -15.63 23.78 49.36
CA ASN A 35 -15.74 23.04 50.61
C ASN A 35 -16.98 23.41 51.44
N HIS A 36 -17.62 22.42 52.08
CA HIS A 36 -18.11 22.56 53.45
C HIS A 36 -18.48 21.18 54.03
N CYS A 37 -17.78 20.74 55.07
CA CYS A 37 -18.05 19.49 55.78
C CYS A 37 -18.48 19.84 57.22
N LEU A 38 -19.75 19.58 57.57
CA LEU A 38 -20.26 19.76 58.93
C LEU A 38 -20.32 18.41 59.65
N ARG A 39 -19.64 18.35 60.79
CA ARG A 39 -19.46 17.18 61.66
C ARG A 39 -20.66 17.06 62.62
N ARG A 40 -21.29 15.88 62.71
CA ARG A 40 -21.91 15.41 63.96
C ARG A 40 -21.75 13.90 64.10
N GLY A 41 -21.22 13.50 65.26
CA GLY A 41 -21.18 12.12 65.70
C GLY A 41 -22.49 11.69 66.38
N GLY A 42 -22.68 10.39 66.46
CA GLY A 42 -23.78 9.74 67.16
C GLY A 42 -23.72 8.23 66.91
N THR A 43 -23.74 7.48 68.00
CA THR A 43 -23.44 6.06 68.12
C THR A 43 -24.52 5.12 67.58
N SER A 44 -24.11 3.84 67.46
CA SER A 44 -24.90 2.60 67.53
C SER A 44 -25.73 2.13 66.32
N ASP A 45 -25.37 0.90 65.94
CA ASP A 45 -26.15 -0.21 65.38
C ASP A 45 -26.50 -0.31 63.88
N PHE A 46 -25.89 -1.36 63.31
CA PHE A 46 -26.34 -2.30 62.27
C PHE A 46 -27.28 -1.81 61.16
N GLY A 47 -26.79 -1.87 59.92
CA GLY A 47 -27.67 -1.99 58.76
C GLY A 47 -26.98 -1.71 57.44
N PHE A 48 -26.90 -2.74 56.59
CA PHE A 48 -26.44 -2.74 55.21
C PHE A 48 -26.66 -1.41 54.44
N SER A 49 -25.56 -0.73 54.11
CA SER A 49 -25.47 0.10 52.90
C SER A 49 -24.00 0.35 52.56
N TRP A 50 -23.39 -0.53 51.78
CA TRP A 50 -22.16 -0.21 51.03
C TRP A 50 -22.48 0.73 49.87
N ARG A 51 -23.26 1.78 50.15
CA ARG A 51 -23.64 2.82 49.20
C ARG A 51 -22.48 3.79 49.15
N LEU A 52 -21.69 3.65 48.08
CA LEU A 52 -21.08 4.78 47.37
C LEU A 52 -20.29 5.76 48.26
N CYS A 53 -19.43 5.25 49.13
CA CYS A 53 -18.33 6.03 49.70
C CYS A 53 -17.02 5.62 49.02
N LEU A 54 -16.99 5.67 47.69
CA LEU A 54 -15.75 6.04 46.99
C LEU A 54 -15.58 7.56 47.19
N ASN A 55 -15.36 7.91 48.46
CA ASN A 55 -14.66 9.13 48.80
C ASN A 55 -13.37 9.07 48.01
N VAL A 56 -13.19 10.02 47.08
CA VAL A 56 -11.88 10.57 46.79
C VAL A 56 -11.41 11.20 48.11
N CYS A 57 -10.99 10.35 49.05
CA CYS A 57 -10.22 10.78 50.19
C CYS A 57 -8.98 11.43 49.59
N PRO A 58 -8.66 12.68 49.91
CA PRO A 58 -7.32 13.17 49.66
C PRO A 58 -6.42 12.42 50.65
N LEU A 59 -5.98 11.23 50.27
CA LEU A 59 -4.88 10.52 50.93
C LEU A 59 -3.62 11.33 50.62
N THR A 60 -3.49 12.46 51.32
CA THR A 60 -2.23 13.15 51.53
C THR A 60 -1.30 12.15 52.21
N GLY A 61 -0.53 11.42 51.39
CA GLY A 61 0.39 10.38 51.84
C GLY A 61 0.42 9.10 50.99
N GLU A 62 -0.34 8.98 49.90
CA GLU A 62 -0.27 7.81 49.03
C GLU A 62 0.89 7.89 48.02
N ASP A 63 1.80 6.92 48.13
CA ASP A 63 3.01 6.67 47.34
C ASP A 63 3.07 7.40 45.99
N GLU A 64 4.04 8.30 45.81
CA GLU A 64 4.36 8.95 44.53
C GLU A 64 4.50 7.95 43.37
N ARG A 65 4.89 6.70 43.66
CA ARG A 65 4.94 5.59 42.71
C ARG A 65 3.57 5.22 42.14
N ARG A 66 2.50 5.25 42.94
CA ARG A 66 1.13 4.91 42.51
C ARG A 66 0.54 6.02 41.64
N LYS A 67 0.75 7.29 42.00
CA LYS A 67 0.34 8.44 41.19
C LYS A 67 1.03 8.43 39.82
N ALA A 68 2.34 8.16 39.79
CA ALA A 68 3.08 8.03 38.55
C ALA A 68 2.57 6.87 37.69
N ALA A 69 2.21 5.73 38.30
CA ALA A 69 1.61 4.61 37.57
C ALA A 69 0.24 4.98 36.98
N LEU A 70 -0.63 5.65 37.74
CA LEU A 70 -1.93 6.11 37.25
C LEU A 70 -1.80 7.14 36.12
N HIS A 71 -0.84 8.06 36.20
CA HIS A 71 -0.57 9.00 35.12
C HIS A 71 -0.05 8.30 33.85
N LYS A 72 0.80 7.27 33.98
CA LYS A 72 1.25 6.46 32.84
C LYS A 72 0.08 5.73 32.18
N ILE A 73 -0.77 5.09 32.97
CA ILE A 73 -1.97 4.41 32.46
C ILE A 73 -2.90 5.41 31.77
N GLY A 74 -3.10 6.60 32.35
CA GLY A 74 -3.91 7.65 31.73
C GLY A 74 -3.37 8.09 30.37
N ASN A 75 -2.05 8.27 30.26
CA ASN A 75 -1.40 8.59 28.99
C ASN A 75 -1.53 7.46 27.97
N GLU A 76 -1.33 6.21 28.38
CA GLU A 76 -1.49 5.04 27.51
C GLU A 76 -2.92 4.93 26.96
N VAL A 77 -3.94 5.20 27.79
CA VAL A 77 -5.34 5.20 27.36
C VAL A 77 -5.61 6.29 26.32
N ILE A 78 -5.04 7.48 26.48
CA ILE A 78 -5.16 8.57 25.48
C ILE A 78 -4.51 8.15 24.16
N LEU A 79 -3.30 7.59 24.21
CA LEU A 79 -2.59 7.10 23.02
C LEU A 79 -3.37 5.99 22.30
N ILE A 80 -3.94 5.05 23.04
CA ILE A 80 -4.78 3.98 22.47
C ILE A 80 -6.01 4.60 21.79
N HIS A 81 -6.67 5.58 22.41
CA HIS A 81 -7.83 6.23 21.82
C HIS A 81 -7.49 6.97 20.52
N GLU A 82 -6.35 7.69 20.47
CA GLU A 82 -5.87 8.33 19.25
C GLU A 82 -5.57 7.30 18.15
N LEU A 83 -4.93 6.18 18.49
CA LEU A 83 -4.64 5.11 17.55
C LEU A 83 -5.91 4.44 17.01
N LEU A 84 -6.91 4.22 17.87
CA LEU A 84 -8.21 3.68 17.45
C LEU A 84 -8.92 4.61 16.47
N ASN A 85 -8.88 5.91 16.72
CA ASN A 85 -9.46 6.90 15.79
C ASN A 85 -8.72 6.90 14.44
N GLN A 86 -7.39 6.81 14.44
CA GLN A 86 -6.62 6.68 13.19
C GLN A 86 -7.03 5.41 12.43
N MET A 87 -7.10 4.27 13.12
CA MET A 87 -7.53 3.01 12.51
C MET A 87 -8.93 3.10 11.92
N GLU A 88 -9.87 3.75 12.60
CA GLU A 88 -11.23 3.97 12.09
C GLU A 88 -11.21 4.81 10.80
N THR A 89 -10.37 5.86 10.74
CA THR A 89 -10.25 6.67 9.53
C THR A 89 -9.65 5.89 8.36
N GLU A 90 -8.65 5.04 8.62
CA GLU A 90 -8.03 4.20 7.59
C GLU A 90 -9.01 3.16 7.04
N VAL A 91 -9.79 2.51 7.91
CA VAL A 91 -10.84 1.56 7.48
C VAL A 91 -11.87 2.25 6.58
N LYS A 92 -12.32 3.46 6.94
CA LYS A 92 -13.26 4.24 6.12
C LYS A 92 -12.67 4.60 4.75
N GLN A 93 -11.37 4.90 4.67
CA GLN A 93 -10.70 5.17 3.40
C GLN A 93 -10.62 3.90 2.53
N GLN A 94 -10.25 2.76 3.13
CA GLN A 94 -10.19 1.49 2.42
C GLN A 94 -11.55 1.06 1.87
N GLU A 95 -12.63 1.29 2.61
CA GLU A 95 -13.99 1.01 2.14
C GLU A 95 -14.36 1.87 0.91
N LYS A 96 -14.09 3.18 0.95
CA LYS A 96 -14.31 4.07 -0.19
C LYS A 96 -13.50 3.63 -1.42
N LEU A 97 -12.24 3.25 -1.23
CA LEU A 97 -11.39 2.75 -2.32
C LEU A 97 -11.95 1.46 -2.91
N LYS A 98 -12.40 0.53 -2.06
CA LYS A 98 -13.02 -0.73 -2.50
C LYS A 98 -14.29 -0.47 -3.33
N ASP A 99 -15.11 0.48 -2.93
CA ASP A 99 -16.34 0.81 -3.66
C ASP A 99 -16.04 1.46 -5.01
N LEU A 100 -15.06 2.36 -5.08
CA LEU A 100 -14.57 2.92 -6.35
C LEU A 100 -14.04 1.84 -7.30
N LEU A 101 -13.25 0.90 -6.77
CA LEU A 101 -12.72 -0.22 -7.57
C LEU A 101 -13.85 -1.11 -8.12
N LYS A 102 -14.89 -1.37 -7.32
CA LYS A 102 -16.07 -2.12 -7.78
C LYS A 102 -16.81 -1.40 -8.89
N GLU A 103 -16.95 -0.08 -8.81
CA GLU A 103 -17.60 0.69 -9.88
C GLU A 103 -16.76 0.69 -11.17
N MET A 104 -15.44 0.85 -11.07
CA MET A 104 -14.54 0.71 -12.22
C MET A 104 -14.58 -0.69 -12.86
N GLN A 105 -14.70 -1.74 -12.04
CA GLN A 105 -14.84 -3.10 -12.53
C GLN A 105 -16.15 -3.28 -13.32
N LYS A 106 -17.27 -2.75 -12.79
CA LYS A 106 -18.56 -2.80 -13.48
C LYS A 106 -18.57 -1.99 -14.78
N THR A 107 -17.89 -0.85 -14.85
CA THR A 107 -17.75 -0.09 -16.10
C THR A 107 -16.95 -0.88 -17.13
N ALA A 108 -15.81 -1.43 -16.73
CA ALA A 108 -14.97 -2.22 -17.64
C ALA A 108 -15.67 -3.47 -18.17
N GLU A 109 -16.47 -4.14 -17.32
CA GLU A 109 -17.26 -5.30 -17.74
C GLU A 109 -18.35 -4.91 -18.77
N ARG A 110 -19.02 -3.77 -18.57
CA ARG A 110 -19.98 -3.24 -19.56
C ARG A 110 -19.29 -2.95 -20.88
N ASP A 111 -18.17 -2.25 -20.86
CA ASP A 111 -17.41 -1.91 -22.07
C ASP A 111 -16.93 -3.17 -22.82
N GLN A 112 -16.51 -4.20 -22.07
CA GLN A 112 -16.12 -5.49 -22.64
C GLN A 112 -17.31 -6.20 -23.31
N ASN A 113 -18.47 -6.22 -22.65
CA ASN A 113 -19.68 -6.83 -23.20
C ASN A 113 -20.18 -6.07 -24.44
N GLU A 114 -20.12 -4.74 -24.44
CA GLU A 114 -20.43 -3.92 -25.61
C GLU A 114 -19.48 -4.21 -26.77
N ALA A 115 -18.17 -4.29 -26.51
CA ALA A 115 -17.19 -4.65 -27.52
C ALA A 115 -17.44 -6.06 -28.09
N GLN A 116 -17.77 -7.04 -27.25
CA GLN A 116 -18.14 -8.40 -27.70
C GLN A 116 -19.39 -8.38 -28.56
N HIS A 117 -20.44 -7.68 -28.14
CA HIS A 117 -21.68 -7.55 -28.91
C HIS A 117 -21.43 -6.93 -30.29
N LEU A 118 -20.57 -5.91 -30.38
CA LEU A 118 -20.19 -5.29 -31.65
C LEU A 118 -19.41 -6.25 -32.55
N LEU A 119 -18.53 -7.09 -31.98
CA LEU A 119 -17.79 -8.11 -32.73
C LEU A 119 -18.72 -9.21 -33.29
N GLU A 120 -19.78 -9.56 -32.56
CA GLU A 120 -20.74 -10.59 -32.99
C GLU A 120 -21.72 -10.08 -34.06
N HIS A 121 -22.03 -8.78 -34.07
CA HIS A 121 -23.03 -8.17 -34.95
C HIS A 121 -22.43 -7.31 -36.07
N ILE A 122 -21.25 -7.69 -36.60
CA ILE A 122 -20.63 -6.97 -37.72
C ILE A 122 -21.45 -7.19 -39.00
N PRO A 123 -21.95 -6.13 -39.66
CA PRO A 123 -22.63 -6.24 -40.94
C PRO A 123 -21.74 -6.86 -42.04
N PRO A 124 -22.28 -7.74 -42.90
CA PRO A 124 -21.50 -8.55 -43.84
C PRO A 124 -20.81 -7.77 -44.97
N TYR A 125 -21.05 -6.46 -45.09
CA TYR A 125 -20.46 -5.58 -46.10
C TYR A 125 -19.24 -4.78 -45.60
N LEU A 126 -18.85 -4.93 -44.33
CA LEU A 126 -17.60 -4.35 -43.80
C LEU A 126 -16.43 -5.35 -43.96
N PRO A 127 -15.20 -4.88 -44.25
CA PRO A 127 -14.04 -5.75 -44.33
C PRO A 127 -13.85 -6.48 -43.00
N LYS A 128 -13.96 -7.81 -43.03
CA LYS A 128 -13.80 -8.65 -41.83
C LYS A 128 -12.38 -8.47 -41.29
N PRO A 129 -12.20 -8.21 -39.98
CA PRO A 129 -10.89 -8.36 -39.36
C PRO A 129 -10.42 -9.79 -39.57
N THR A 130 -9.25 -9.96 -40.16
CA THR A 130 -8.64 -11.26 -40.43
C THR A 130 -8.61 -12.07 -39.13
N GLN A 131 -9.31 -13.21 -39.13
CA GLN A 131 -9.38 -14.15 -38.01
C GLN A 131 -7.96 -14.56 -37.56
N SER A 132 -7.49 -13.99 -36.46
CA SER A 132 -6.34 -14.49 -35.68
C SER A 132 -6.71 -14.55 -34.19
N CYS A 133 -7.92 -14.99 -33.90
CA CYS A 133 -8.33 -15.39 -32.56
C CYS A 133 -9.47 -16.40 -32.67
N ILE A 134 -9.39 -17.43 -31.83
CA ILE A 134 -10.22 -18.64 -31.74
C ILE A 134 -9.81 -19.77 -32.70
N THR A 135 -8.95 -20.68 -32.21
CA THR A 135 -9.26 -22.12 -32.34
C THR A 135 -8.45 -23.00 -31.38
N VAL A 136 -9.15 -23.95 -30.76
CA VAL A 136 -8.67 -25.25 -30.27
C VAL A 136 -9.71 -26.27 -30.78
N PRO A 137 -9.39 -27.52 -31.18
CA PRO A 137 -8.38 -28.01 -32.14
C PRO A 137 -9.01 -29.04 -33.13
N THR A 138 -8.16 -29.76 -33.89
CA THR A 138 -8.35 -31.12 -34.50
C THR A 138 -8.48 -31.16 -36.04
N GLY A 139 -7.62 -31.97 -36.68
CA GLY A 139 -7.91 -32.58 -37.98
C GLY A 139 -6.80 -32.47 -39.02
N LYS A 140 -6.16 -33.61 -39.31
CA LYS A 140 -5.02 -33.87 -40.23
C LYS A 140 -5.29 -33.59 -41.72
N GLN A 141 -4.23 -33.22 -42.45
CA GLN A 141 -3.65 -33.83 -43.69
C GLN A 141 -2.85 -32.73 -44.45
N GLU A 142 -1.50 -32.76 -44.49
CA GLU A 142 -0.64 -33.40 -45.53
C GLU A 142 -1.14 -33.13 -46.96
N GLU A 143 -0.41 -32.51 -47.90
CA GLU A 143 0.90 -32.94 -48.41
C GLU A 143 1.58 -31.85 -49.30
N GLN A 144 2.87 -31.58 -49.02
CA GLN A 144 4.07 -31.29 -49.88
C GLN A 144 3.94 -30.50 -51.23
N ALA A 145 4.91 -29.74 -51.77
CA ALA A 145 6.37 -29.72 -51.61
C ALA A 145 7.05 -28.46 -52.24
N LYS A 146 8.25 -28.15 -51.71
CA LYS A 146 9.46 -27.50 -52.33
C LYS A 146 9.40 -26.02 -52.78
N ALA A 147 10.40 -25.16 -52.55
CA ALA A 147 11.73 -25.27 -51.92
C ALA A 147 12.37 -23.87 -51.73
N ARG A 148 13.32 -23.78 -50.77
CA ARG A 148 14.42 -22.80 -50.53
C ARG A 148 14.26 -21.75 -49.40
N GLU A 149 14.64 -22.19 -48.18
CA GLU A 149 15.70 -21.68 -47.25
C GLU A 149 15.75 -20.19 -46.74
N PRO A 150 16.32 -19.90 -45.54
CA PRO A 150 15.56 -19.84 -44.28
C PRO A 150 15.71 -18.53 -43.44
N GLU A 151 14.65 -18.25 -42.66
CA GLU A 151 14.56 -17.70 -41.29
C GLU A 151 15.40 -16.47 -40.85
N CYS A 152 14.78 -15.43 -40.27
CA CYS A 152 14.38 -15.48 -38.86
C CYS A 152 13.13 -14.63 -38.56
N ALA A 153 12.05 -15.33 -38.23
CA ALA A 153 10.82 -14.80 -37.66
C ALA A 153 10.91 -14.73 -36.13
N LYS A 154 10.47 -13.62 -35.50
CA LYS A 154 9.84 -13.60 -34.15
C LYS A 154 8.87 -12.41 -34.07
N LYS A 155 7.59 -12.61 -34.41
CA LYS A 155 6.43 -12.80 -33.50
C LYS A 155 6.13 -11.59 -32.58
N PRO A 156 4.94 -10.95 -32.68
CA PRO A 156 4.50 -9.98 -31.68
C PRO A 156 4.16 -10.73 -30.38
N ALA A 157 4.66 -10.20 -29.27
CA ALA A 157 4.69 -10.85 -27.98
C ALA A 157 3.30 -10.94 -27.33
N LYS A 158 3.00 -12.14 -26.84
CA LYS A 158 1.98 -12.45 -25.82
C LYS A 158 2.13 -11.53 -24.60
N ASP A 159 0.99 -11.11 -24.07
CA ASP A 159 0.70 -10.78 -22.66
C ASP A 159 1.94 -10.67 -21.79
N THR A 160 2.67 -9.56 -21.96
CA THR A 160 3.81 -9.27 -21.09
C THR A 160 3.22 -8.75 -19.81
N LYS A 161 3.15 -9.62 -18.78
CA LYS A 161 2.98 -9.20 -17.39
C LYS A 161 3.90 -8.00 -17.16
N LEU A 162 3.30 -6.85 -16.88
CA LEU A 162 3.99 -5.57 -16.83
C LEU A 162 5.21 -5.68 -15.91
N VAL A 163 6.40 -5.61 -16.50
CA VAL A 163 7.65 -5.53 -15.76
C VAL A 163 7.70 -4.16 -15.12
N LYS A 164 7.99 -4.09 -13.82
CA LYS A 164 8.12 -2.81 -13.13
C LYS A 164 9.38 -2.11 -13.59
N GLU A 165 9.22 -0.93 -14.20
CA GLU A 165 10.33 -0.06 -14.63
C GLU A 165 10.52 1.08 -13.63
N ALA A 166 11.77 1.51 -13.42
CA ALA A 166 12.06 2.68 -12.60
C ALA A 166 11.62 3.94 -13.34
N ALA A 167 10.82 4.78 -12.68
CA ALA A 167 10.45 6.08 -13.24
C ALA A 167 11.70 6.97 -13.41
N LEU A 168 11.74 7.67 -14.55
CA LEU A 168 12.76 8.69 -14.81
C LEU A 168 12.67 9.80 -13.78
N ILE A 169 13.80 10.43 -13.47
CA ILE A 169 13.84 11.57 -12.55
C ILE A 169 13.31 12.79 -13.30
N THR A 170 12.41 13.57 -12.70
CA THR A 170 11.95 14.84 -13.27
C THR A 170 12.95 15.97 -12.98
N MET A 171 12.86 17.08 -13.71
CA MET A 171 13.77 18.21 -13.49
C MET A 171 13.66 18.76 -12.07
N GLU A 172 12.44 18.85 -11.54
CA GLU A 172 12.15 19.29 -10.17
C GLU A 172 12.81 18.36 -9.12
N GLU A 173 12.68 17.06 -9.30
CA GLU A 173 13.32 16.07 -8.42
C GLU A 173 14.84 16.20 -8.47
N PHE A 174 15.43 16.38 -9.65
CA PHE A 174 16.86 16.59 -9.81
C PHE A 174 17.36 17.87 -9.12
N GLU A 175 16.59 18.96 -9.19
CA GLU A 175 16.94 20.19 -8.49
C GLU A 175 16.91 20.02 -6.97
N SER A 176 15.94 19.27 -6.45
CA SER A 176 15.80 18.96 -5.01
C SER A 176 16.97 18.15 -4.43
N VAL A 177 17.71 17.39 -5.25
CA VAL A 177 18.87 16.60 -4.79
C VAL A 177 19.96 17.54 -4.27
N PRO A 178 20.52 17.30 -3.07
CA PRO A 178 21.60 18.11 -2.52
C PRO A 178 22.84 18.18 -3.44
N ALA A 179 23.45 19.37 -3.52
CA ALA A 179 24.60 19.62 -4.42
C ALA A 179 25.79 18.67 -4.18
N TYR A 180 26.03 18.28 -2.93
CA TYR A 180 27.11 17.34 -2.60
C TYR A 180 26.87 15.91 -3.13
N MET A 181 25.60 15.52 -3.38
CA MET A 181 25.27 14.23 -4.00
C MET A 181 25.34 14.31 -5.53
N LYS A 182 24.90 15.43 -6.11
CA LYS A 182 24.96 15.69 -7.55
C LYS A 182 26.41 15.73 -8.06
N GLY A 183 27.29 16.38 -7.31
CA GLY A 183 28.68 16.56 -7.73
C GLY A 183 28.76 17.25 -9.10
N ARG A 184 29.31 16.54 -10.10
CA ARG A 184 29.39 17.01 -11.51
C ARG A 184 28.45 16.26 -12.46
N LEU A 185 27.47 15.54 -11.91
CA LEU A 185 26.52 14.76 -12.70
C LEU A 185 25.42 15.67 -13.28
N THR A 186 25.13 15.49 -14.55
CA THR A 186 24.02 16.18 -15.22
C THR A 186 22.75 15.34 -15.20
N TYR A 187 21.60 16.00 -15.36
CA TYR A 187 20.28 15.37 -15.44
C TYR A 187 20.25 14.21 -16.46
N ASP A 188 20.73 14.47 -17.68
CA ASP A 188 20.73 13.49 -18.77
C ASP A 188 21.55 12.25 -18.43
N GLN A 189 22.66 12.43 -17.71
CA GLN A 189 23.54 11.33 -17.34
C GLN A 189 22.88 10.40 -16.31
N ILE A 190 22.10 10.95 -15.39
CA ILE A 190 21.37 10.15 -14.39
C ILE A 190 20.25 9.40 -15.09
N ASN A 191 19.46 10.07 -15.91
CA ASN A 191 18.35 9.44 -16.62
C ASN A 191 18.81 8.42 -17.66
N ALA A 192 19.96 8.63 -18.32
CA ALA A 192 20.57 7.61 -19.18
C ALA A 192 20.87 6.32 -18.41
N VAL A 193 21.39 6.42 -17.17
CA VAL A 193 21.62 5.24 -16.32
C VAL A 193 20.30 4.57 -15.91
N VAL A 194 19.27 5.34 -15.57
CA VAL A 194 17.94 4.78 -15.26
C VAL A 194 17.38 4.00 -16.46
N GLN A 195 17.52 4.53 -17.67
CA GLN A 195 17.10 3.84 -18.89
C GLN A 195 17.86 2.54 -19.11
N GLU A 196 19.18 2.53 -18.92
CA GLU A 196 19.98 1.30 -19.01
C GLU A 196 19.57 0.28 -17.94
N MET A 197 19.31 0.72 -16.70
CA MET A 197 18.79 -0.15 -15.65
C MET A 197 17.43 -0.75 -16.03
N ASN A 198 16.51 0.06 -16.57
CA ASN A 198 15.21 -0.43 -17.04
C ASN A 198 15.36 -1.45 -18.17
N LYS A 199 16.27 -1.22 -19.12
CA LYS A 199 16.58 -2.20 -20.18
C LYS A 199 17.05 -3.52 -19.59
N ALA A 200 17.95 -3.50 -18.60
CA ALA A 200 18.43 -4.70 -17.92
C ALA A 200 17.30 -5.46 -17.20
N VAL A 201 16.42 -4.73 -16.50
CA VAL A 201 15.26 -5.30 -15.80
C VAL A 201 14.33 -5.96 -16.82
N VAL A 202 13.93 -5.23 -17.87
CA VAL A 202 13.05 -5.75 -18.92
C VAL A 202 13.65 -6.99 -19.58
N ALA A 203 14.95 -6.98 -19.90
CA ALA A 203 15.62 -8.14 -20.49
C ALA A 203 15.62 -9.36 -19.56
N LYS A 204 15.96 -9.18 -18.29
CA LYS A 204 15.95 -10.24 -17.27
C LYS A 204 14.57 -10.86 -17.11
N TYR A 205 13.54 -10.04 -16.88
CA TYR A 205 12.19 -10.54 -16.64
C TYR A 205 11.51 -11.07 -17.90
N LYS A 206 11.91 -10.60 -19.08
CA LYS A 206 11.53 -11.21 -20.36
C LYS A 206 12.02 -12.65 -20.49
N ILE A 207 13.24 -12.94 -20.03
CA ILE A 207 13.77 -14.31 -19.98
C ILE A 207 13.00 -15.13 -18.94
N LEU A 208 12.75 -14.58 -17.75
CA LEU A 208 12.01 -15.28 -16.69
C LEU A 208 10.58 -15.67 -17.09
N TYR A 209 9.90 -14.85 -17.88
CA TYR A 209 8.53 -15.14 -18.35
C TYR A 209 8.48 -15.99 -19.63
N GLN A 210 9.59 -16.14 -20.33
CA GLN A 210 9.64 -16.97 -21.53
C GLN A 210 9.56 -18.46 -21.14
N PRO A 211 8.87 -19.33 -21.92
CA PRO A 211 8.82 -20.76 -21.60
C PRO A 211 10.17 -21.44 -21.87
N LEU A 212 10.65 -22.25 -20.92
CA LEU A 212 11.93 -22.97 -20.94
C LEU A 212 12.18 -23.81 -22.21
N LYS A 213 11.10 -24.34 -22.80
CA LYS A 213 11.14 -25.14 -24.03
C LYS A 213 11.55 -24.34 -25.27
N SER A 214 11.40 -23.01 -25.23
CA SER A 214 11.70 -22.11 -26.33
C SER A 214 13.06 -21.40 -26.21
N MET A 215 13.78 -21.62 -25.11
CA MET A 215 15.04 -20.94 -24.82
C MET A 215 16.25 -21.71 -25.38
N SER A 216 17.26 -20.97 -25.82
CA SER A 216 18.57 -21.51 -26.16
C SER A 216 19.38 -21.81 -24.90
N VAL A 217 20.42 -22.65 -25.01
CA VAL A 217 21.32 -23.04 -23.90
C VAL A 217 21.86 -21.84 -23.10
N PRO A 218 22.41 -20.76 -23.71
CA PRO A 218 22.91 -19.62 -22.92
C PRO A 218 21.80 -18.90 -22.15
N VAL A 219 20.61 -18.78 -22.72
CA VAL A 219 19.45 -18.17 -22.04
C VAL A 219 18.96 -19.03 -20.89
N ARG A 220 19.08 -20.36 -21.01
CA ARG A 220 18.77 -21.31 -19.93
C ARG A 220 19.77 -21.18 -18.77
N ASN A 221 21.06 -21.03 -19.05
CA ASN A 221 22.06 -20.79 -18.00
C ASN A 221 21.79 -19.48 -17.24
N LEU A 222 21.34 -18.42 -17.94
CA LEU A 222 20.91 -17.18 -17.30
C LEU A 222 19.67 -17.38 -16.43
N TYR A 223 18.69 -18.15 -16.92
CA TYR A 223 17.50 -18.48 -16.15
C TYR A 223 17.85 -19.22 -14.85
N ASP A 224 18.70 -20.23 -14.92
CA ASP A 224 19.14 -21.01 -13.75
C ASP A 224 19.86 -20.10 -12.74
N ARG A 225 20.76 -19.22 -13.22
CA ARG A 225 21.40 -18.19 -12.38
C ARG A 225 20.38 -17.26 -11.72
N PHE A 226 19.36 -16.79 -12.44
CA PHE A 226 18.33 -15.92 -11.86
C PHE A 226 17.55 -16.62 -10.75
N MET A 227 17.25 -17.91 -10.90
CA MET A 227 16.60 -18.70 -9.86
C MET A 227 17.47 -18.89 -8.62
N GLU A 228 18.77 -19.10 -8.78
CA GLU A 228 19.73 -19.19 -7.67
C GLU A 228 19.93 -17.87 -6.93
N GLU A 229 19.80 -16.74 -7.65
CA GLU A 229 19.94 -15.41 -7.08
C GLU A 229 18.71 -14.95 -6.29
N GLU A 230 17.55 -15.61 -6.43
CA GLU A 230 16.34 -15.26 -5.67
C GLU A 230 16.53 -15.53 -4.17
N THR A 231 16.13 -14.54 -3.37
CA THR A 231 16.15 -14.63 -1.90
C THR A 231 14.76 -14.35 -1.33
N LYS A 232 14.54 -14.73 -0.06
CA LYS A 232 13.26 -14.49 0.62
C LYS A 232 12.87 -13.01 0.61
N ASP A 233 13.85 -12.11 0.69
CA ASP A 233 13.66 -10.66 0.75
C ASP A 233 13.35 -10.02 -0.62
N THR A 234 13.64 -10.73 -1.72
CA THR A 234 13.39 -10.26 -3.09
C THR A 234 12.21 -10.97 -3.75
N ARG A 235 11.49 -11.82 -3.01
CA ARG A 235 10.35 -12.58 -3.54
C ARG A 235 9.21 -11.63 -3.92
N GLY A 236 8.82 -11.66 -5.19
CA GLY A 236 7.76 -10.78 -5.72
C GLY A 236 8.20 -9.34 -6.02
N LEU A 237 9.50 -9.04 -5.91
CA LEU A 237 10.07 -7.74 -6.26
C LEU A 237 10.90 -7.85 -7.55
N PHE A 238 10.97 -6.74 -8.29
CA PHE A 238 11.81 -6.65 -9.48
C PHE A 238 13.21 -6.20 -9.07
N PHE A 239 14.24 -7.02 -9.33
CA PHE A 239 15.61 -6.74 -8.97
C PHE A 239 16.61 -7.16 -10.05
N ILE A 240 17.71 -6.43 -10.11
CA ILE A 240 18.86 -6.73 -10.98
C ILE A 240 20.14 -6.81 -10.15
N VAL A 241 21.08 -7.58 -10.65
CA VAL A 241 22.42 -7.75 -10.07
C VAL A 241 23.45 -7.09 -10.98
N GLU A 242 24.63 -6.78 -10.46
CA GLU A 242 25.75 -6.23 -11.24
C GLU A 242 26.07 -7.07 -12.50
N ALA A 243 25.98 -8.40 -12.42
CA ALA A 243 26.18 -9.28 -13.58
C ALA A 243 25.14 -9.02 -14.68
N ASP A 244 23.88 -8.75 -14.31
CA ASP A 244 22.79 -8.49 -15.26
C ASP A 244 23.02 -7.18 -16.00
N ILE A 245 23.53 -6.16 -15.30
CA ILE A 245 23.86 -4.87 -15.90
C ILE A 245 24.96 -5.05 -16.95
N LYS A 246 26.02 -5.82 -16.64
CA LYS A 246 27.11 -6.09 -17.60
C LYS A 246 26.66 -6.92 -18.80
N GLU A 247 25.73 -7.84 -18.60
CA GLU A 247 25.24 -8.74 -19.65
C GLU A 247 24.28 -8.02 -20.62
N PHE A 248 23.34 -7.25 -20.09
CA PHE A 248 22.25 -6.66 -20.88
C PHE A 248 22.52 -5.22 -21.31
N THR A 249 23.51 -4.55 -20.73
CA THR A 249 23.84 -3.15 -21.03
C THR A 249 25.34 -2.98 -21.22
N GLN A 250 25.73 -1.91 -21.90
CA GLN A 250 27.14 -1.53 -22.04
C GLN A 250 27.60 -0.60 -20.90
N LEU A 251 26.87 -0.56 -19.80
CA LEU A 251 27.12 0.36 -18.69
C LEU A 251 28.30 -0.12 -17.84
N LYS A 252 29.30 0.76 -17.66
CA LYS A 252 30.44 0.51 -16.78
C LYS A 252 30.10 0.82 -15.33
N LEU A 253 30.40 -0.12 -14.44
CA LEU A 253 30.14 -0.01 -13.00
C LEU A 253 31.27 0.74 -12.27
N ASP A 254 31.51 1.98 -12.68
CA ASP A 254 32.57 2.82 -12.13
C ASP A 254 32.13 3.56 -10.85
N LYS A 255 33.03 4.32 -10.23
CA LYS A 255 32.71 5.23 -9.10
C LYS A 255 31.57 6.21 -9.44
N ARG A 256 31.47 6.59 -10.72
CA ARG A 256 30.40 7.44 -11.25
C ARG A 256 29.04 6.77 -11.17
N PHE A 257 28.95 5.48 -11.51
CA PHE A 257 27.72 4.70 -11.40
C PHE A 257 27.24 4.62 -9.95
N HIS A 258 28.16 4.36 -9.01
CA HIS A 258 27.83 4.34 -7.58
C HIS A 258 27.36 5.71 -7.07
N SER A 259 27.92 6.81 -7.59
CA SER A 259 27.45 8.17 -7.27
C SER A 259 26.01 8.39 -7.77
N ILE A 260 25.68 7.90 -8.97
CA ILE A 260 24.32 7.95 -9.51
C ILE A 260 23.37 7.06 -8.71
N LEU A 261 23.77 5.86 -8.30
CA LEU A 261 22.96 4.99 -7.44
C LEU A 261 22.62 5.67 -6.10
N ASN A 262 23.54 6.43 -5.52
CA ASN A 262 23.25 7.19 -4.30
C ASN A 262 22.15 8.23 -4.53
N ILE A 263 22.14 8.90 -5.69
CA ILE A 263 21.07 9.83 -6.08
C ILE A 263 19.75 9.07 -6.28
N LEU A 264 19.78 7.95 -7.00
CA LEU A 264 18.58 7.12 -7.24
C LEU A 264 17.98 6.58 -5.95
N ARG A 265 18.82 6.30 -4.95
CA ARG A 265 18.39 5.91 -3.61
C ARG A 265 17.71 7.06 -2.85
N HIS A 266 18.21 8.29 -3.03
CA HIS A 266 17.59 9.48 -2.46
C HIS A 266 16.22 9.77 -3.08
N CYS A 267 16.10 9.63 -4.40
CA CYS A 267 14.84 9.74 -5.14
C CYS A 267 13.93 8.50 -4.99
N GLN A 268 14.31 7.53 -4.16
CA GLN A 268 13.54 6.31 -3.88
C GLN A 268 13.17 5.48 -5.13
N ARG A 269 14.00 5.54 -6.19
CA ARG A 269 13.81 4.74 -7.41
C ARG A 269 14.42 3.34 -7.29
N VAL A 270 15.50 3.23 -6.53
CA VAL A 270 16.27 1.98 -6.37
C VAL A 270 16.56 1.75 -4.89
N ARG A 271 16.43 0.50 -4.47
CA ARG A 271 16.81 0.03 -3.13
C ARG A 271 17.88 -1.04 -3.24
N GLU A 272 18.91 -0.93 -2.42
CA GLU A 272 19.97 -1.93 -2.35
C GLU A 272 19.66 -2.97 -1.26
N VAL A 273 19.62 -4.24 -1.64
CA VAL A 273 19.46 -5.38 -0.72
C VAL A 273 20.74 -6.20 -0.78
N ARG A 274 21.43 -6.32 0.35
CA ARG A 274 22.67 -7.10 0.48
C ARG A 274 22.36 -8.46 1.07
N GLY A 275 22.78 -9.53 0.40
CA GLY A 275 22.59 -10.90 0.88
C GLY A 275 23.50 -11.89 0.17
N SER A 276 24.05 -12.85 0.89
CA SER A 276 24.91 -13.93 0.34
C SER A 276 26.09 -13.41 -0.51
N ARG A 277 26.77 -12.36 -0.04
CA ARG A 277 27.88 -11.66 -0.76
C ARG A 277 27.50 -11.06 -2.12
N LEU A 278 26.21 -10.97 -2.40
CA LEU A 278 25.67 -10.38 -3.62
C LEU A 278 24.85 -9.13 -3.29
N VAL A 279 25.02 -8.10 -4.13
CA VAL A 279 24.24 -6.87 -4.06
C VAL A 279 23.11 -6.93 -5.08
N ARG A 280 21.87 -6.80 -4.60
CA ARG A 280 20.66 -6.80 -5.43
C ARG A 280 20.08 -5.40 -5.45
N TYR A 281 19.92 -4.84 -6.64
CA TYR A 281 19.29 -3.54 -6.87
C TYR A 281 17.82 -3.76 -7.17
N VAL A 282 16.96 -3.49 -6.19
CA VAL A 282 15.51 -3.61 -6.29
C VAL A 282 14.93 -2.32 -6.86
N ILE A 283 14.11 -2.45 -7.90
CA ILE A 283 13.38 -1.34 -8.51
C ILE A 283 12.11 -1.07 -7.69
N CYS A 284 12.00 0.17 -7.20
CA CYS A 284 10.90 0.61 -6.33
C CYS A 284 9.75 1.25 -7.11
#